data_AF-A0A6B0GMV0-F1
#
_entry.id   AF-A0A6B0GMV0-F1
#
_cell.length_a   1.000
_cell.length_b   1.000
_cell.length_c   1.000
_cell.angle_alpha   90.00
_cell.angle_beta   90.00
_cell.angle_gamma   90.00
#
_symmetry.space_group_name_H-M   'P 1'
#
loop_
_entity.id
_entity.type
_entity.pdbx_description
1 polymer ?
#
loop_
_entity_poly.entity_id
_entity_poly.type
_entity_poly.pdbx_seq_one_letter_code
_entity_poly.pdbx_strand_id
1 'polypeptide(L)'
;MITRHGITFSTVKHAVDDLGWSPDASDPISIPTDDDLLIEVPPGEYVFEGSGSKHGPVDGTLRRWGIRGLGKTPADVVFRSDGPSTRFINSSFDSEDILVENLAFDNGDSWTGGDIGNALRARDGIEVHDVDHLGRSGAEPFCRWSLMPLIGEPDGEGTIERWRKTGPSIFVGHGSSDGGGGVFNAHEGTLHFRECVVANQGGDGGLYTGKHPGSIVFERCEFDTNDMAVIRSAAGSELHDCEVVMDWENAHPENLLASELPDDVREAYNARRRPFGDSNKDGPIEEDVPTGINGVYFSSAQFGKSGGGIYRCEVEIRSVHSSRGQAGITINNSDGALDIHDTTVHVDVDGIPPIWCRDPANQRLSRHKTPAEPWGIDLRNVAVTGSGDCDGGAAVVLENRHGSRLAGVEVDMPNARADIDVDGSRDVVRTDGGEDSGGDNITDTAMRDLTINGTGTPEATYRVEVDGELEHGDDSNPAAGDAVEGPVATGTIRWTGTDSYRFSGDVVRAEATGEAEILVDGEVLALPYTLDERPGGDEDGGDSGDESGNDGGGDSADGSDDGGDSSAELEALAGQVATLTADVASHDEQLSEHEAALGNHSERLDEVESDTSRLQALREKLAGVFTRE
;
A
#
# COMPACT_ATOMS: atom_id res chain seq x y z
N MET A 1 -5.31 33.89 -23.55
CA MET A 1 -4.62 32.60 -23.36
C MET A 1 -3.72 32.73 -22.16
N ILE A 2 -3.94 31.87 -21.17
CA ILE A 2 -3.11 31.72 -19.96
C ILE A 2 -2.71 30.25 -19.88
N THR A 3 -1.48 29.97 -19.48
CA THR A 3 -0.98 28.60 -19.27
C THR A 3 -0.61 28.42 -17.80
N ARG A 4 -1.07 27.33 -17.18
CA ARG A 4 -0.78 26.93 -15.79
C ARG A 4 -0.51 25.44 -15.79
N HIS A 5 0.61 25.01 -15.21
CA HIS A 5 0.93 23.58 -15.05
C HIS A 5 0.77 22.78 -16.35
N GLY A 6 1.23 23.34 -17.48
CA GLY A 6 1.08 22.72 -18.81
C GLY A 6 -0.27 22.92 -19.49
N ILE A 7 -1.35 23.20 -18.75
CA ILE A 7 -2.70 23.40 -19.27
C ILE A 7 -2.85 24.82 -19.85
N THR A 8 -3.35 24.94 -21.08
CA THR A 8 -3.59 26.23 -21.74
C THR A 8 -5.08 26.53 -21.84
N PHE A 9 -5.49 27.65 -21.26
CA PHE A 9 -6.87 28.13 -21.24
C PHE A 9 -7.06 29.25 -22.25
N SER A 10 -8.06 29.13 -23.12
CA SER A 10 -8.37 30.17 -24.11
C SER A 10 -9.22 31.30 -23.52
N THR A 11 -10.04 30.96 -22.52
CA THR A 11 -10.99 31.85 -21.84
C THR A 11 -10.64 31.96 -20.36
N VAL A 12 -10.70 33.18 -19.84
CA VAL A 12 -10.56 33.46 -18.41
C VAL A 12 -11.78 34.26 -17.98
N LYS A 13 -12.42 33.85 -16.88
CA LYS A 13 -13.52 34.59 -16.26
C LYS A 13 -13.16 34.93 -14.82
N HIS A 14 -13.37 36.17 -14.42
CA HIS A 14 -13.23 36.62 -13.05
C HIS A 14 -14.56 36.38 -12.30
N ALA A 15 -14.50 35.63 -11.20
CA ALA A 15 -15.69 35.17 -10.48
C ALA A 15 -16.67 36.29 -10.11
N VAL A 16 -16.16 37.42 -9.59
CA VAL A 16 -17.02 38.53 -9.19
C VAL A 16 -17.46 39.37 -10.39
N ASP A 17 -16.52 39.81 -11.22
CA ASP A 17 -16.80 40.79 -12.27
C ASP A 17 -17.57 40.19 -13.47
N ASP A 18 -17.26 38.94 -13.85
CA ASP A 18 -17.83 38.30 -15.03
C ASP A 18 -19.00 37.36 -14.69
N LEU A 19 -18.92 36.67 -13.53
CA LEU A 19 -19.93 35.68 -13.12
C LEU A 19 -20.90 36.19 -12.05
N GLY A 20 -20.61 37.36 -11.44
CA GLY A 20 -21.46 37.96 -10.42
C GLY A 20 -21.48 37.20 -9.09
N TRP A 21 -20.44 36.41 -8.79
CA TRP A 21 -20.35 35.68 -7.53
C TRP A 21 -20.20 36.65 -6.36
N SER A 22 -20.85 36.34 -5.24
CA SER A 22 -20.69 37.12 -4.00
C SER A 22 -19.56 36.57 -3.14
N PRO A 23 -18.54 37.36 -2.79
CA PRO A 23 -17.40 36.93 -1.96
C PRO A 23 -17.68 36.97 -0.45
N ASP A 24 -18.94 37.18 -0.04
CA ASP A 24 -19.39 37.23 1.36
C ASP A 24 -20.38 36.11 1.71
N ALA A 25 -20.45 35.08 0.86
CA ALA A 25 -21.36 33.95 0.98
C ALA A 25 -22.86 34.33 1.07
N SER A 26 -23.28 35.48 0.51
CA SER A 26 -24.69 35.90 0.55
C SER A 26 -25.62 35.04 -0.31
N ASP A 27 -25.13 34.55 -1.44
CA ASP A 27 -25.93 33.86 -2.47
C ASP A 27 -25.18 32.65 -3.03
N PRO A 28 -25.86 31.52 -3.28
CA PRO A 28 -25.28 30.36 -3.94
C PRO A 28 -24.72 30.68 -5.32
N ILE A 29 -23.48 30.25 -5.57
CA ILE A 29 -22.81 30.43 -6.86
C ILE A 29 -23.24 29.37 -7.87
N SER A 30 -23.22 29.75 -9.15
CA SER A 30 -23.32 28.83 -10.28
C SER A 30 -21.99 28.79 -11.03
N ILE A 31 -21.47 27.58 -11.26
CA ILE A 31 -20.13 27.37 -11.79
C ILE A 31 -20.21 26.91 -13.24
N PRO A 32 -19.72 27.71 -14.21
CA PRO A 32 -19.68 27.29 -15.60
C PRO A 32 -18.65 26.18 -15.82
N THR A 33 -19.00 25.23 -16.70
CA THR A 33 -18.16 24.09 -17.10
C THR A 33 -17.79 24.15 -18.59
N ASP A 34 -17.71 25.36 -19.14
CA ASP A 34 -17.29 25.58 -20.52
C ASP A 34 -15.87 25.01 -20.74
N ASP A 35 -15.61 24.41 -21.91
CA ASP A 35 -14.26 23.99 -22.30
C ASP A 35 -13.30 25.20 -22.37
N ASP A 36 -12.01 24.95 -22.17
CA ASP A 36 -10.95 25.96 -22.29
C ASP A 36 -11.10 27.16 -21.32
N LEU A 37 -11.74 26.95 -20.18
CA LEU A 37 -12.09 27.97 -19.20
C LEU A 37 -11.21 27.90 -17.94
N LEU A 38 -10.62 29.03 -17.57
CA LEU A 38 -10.08 29.26 -16.23
C LEU A 38 -10.93 30.27 -15.47
N ILE A 39 -11.39 29.90 -14.27
CA ILE A 39 -12.10 30.80 -13.35
C ILE A 39 -11.11 31.33 -12.32
N GLU A 40 -10.94 32.64 -12.25
CA GLU A 40 -10.12 33.30 -11.23
C GLU A 40 -11.01 33.89 -10.13
N VAL A 41 -10.75 33.47 -8.89
CA VAL A 41 -11.61 33.74 -7.73
C VAL A 41 -10.85 34.65 -6.75
N PRO A 42 -11.30 35.90 -6.52
CA PRO A 42 -10.63 36.77 -5.55
C PRO A 42 -10.88 36.31 -4.11
N PRO A 43 -10.09 36.78 -3.12
CA PRO A 43 -10.34 36.49 -1.72
C PRO A 43 -11.78 36.73 -1.28
N GLY A 44 -12.35 35.80 -0.53
CA GLY A 44 -13.74 35.80 -0.13
C GLY A 44 -14.23 34.41 0.29
N GLU A 45 -15.45 34.39 0.83
CA GLU A 45 -16.20 33.17 1.09
C GLU A 45 -17.30 33.02 0.05
N TYR A 46 -17.41 31.83 -0.52
CA TYR A 46 -18.34 31.51 -1.60
C TYR A 46 -19.16 30.30 -1.20
N VAL A 47 -20.47 30.41 -1.35
CA VAL A 47 -21.39 29.33 -0.98
C VAL A 47 -21.96 28.67 -2.22
N PHE A 48 -22.16 27.36 -2.19
CA PHE A 48 -22.83 26.60 -3.25
C PHE A 48 -23.90 25.69 -2.64
N GLU A 49 -24.85 25.26 -3.48
CA GLU A 49 -25.99 24.47 -3.02
C GLU A 49 -25.56 23.05 -2.60
N GLY A 50 -25.80 22.71 -1.34
CA GLY A 50 -25.55 21.37 -0.81
C GLY A 50 -26.65 20.38 -1.18
N SER A 51 -26.35 19.42 -2.05
CA SER A 51 -27.38 18.51 -2.60
C SER A 51 -27.63 17.25 -1.76
N GLY A 52 -26.70 16.87 -0.86
CA GLY A 52 -26.75 15.55 -0.22
C GLY A 52 -26.42 14.39 -1.17
N SER A 53 -26.09 14.69 -2.43
CA SER A 53 -25.89 13.72 -3.51
C SER A 53 -24.40 13.60 -3.89
N LYS A 54 -24.10 12.70 -4.82
CA LYS A 54 -22.76 12.56 -5.41
C LYS A 54 -22.51 13.57 -6.56
N HIS A 55 -23.47 14.43 -6.86
CA HIS A 55 -23.38 15.47 -7.87
C HIS A 55 -23.14 16.83 -7.21
N GLY A 56 -22.31 17.66 -7.84
CA GLY A 56 -21.94 18.98 -7.36
C GLY A 56 -22.28 20.09 -8.35
N PRO A 57 -21.94 21.35 -8.02
CA PRO A 57 -22.06 22.48 -8.96
C PRO A 57 -21.15 22.31 -10.20
N VAL A 58 -20.11 21.49 -10.11
CA VAL A 58 -19.27 21.08 -11.25
C VAL A 58 -19.46 19.58 -11.48
N ASP A 59 -20.11 19.21 -12.58
CA ASP A 59 -20.44 17.82 -12.88
C ASP A 59 -20.33 17.52 -14.38
N GLY A 60 -19.90 16.31 -14.73
CA GLY A 60 -19.79 15.85 -16.12
C GLY A 60 -18.38 15.91 -16.71
N THR A 61 -18.29 16.03 -18.03
CA THR A 61 -17.00 16.04 -18.76
C THR A 61 -16.41 17.44 -18.74
N LEU A 62 -15.15 17.56 -18.32
CA LEU A 62 -14.40 18.82 -18.26
C LEU A 62 -13.20 18.76 -19.21
N ARG A 63 -12.97 19.77 -20.07
CA ARG A 63 -11.81 19.81 -20.96
C ARG A 63 -11.07 21.12 -20.83
N ARG A 64 -9.81 21.07 -20.37
CA ARG A 64 -9.00 22.28 -20.11
C ARG A 64 -9.80 23.26 -19.26
N TRP A 65 -10.33 22.76 -18.15
CA TRP A 65 -11.16 23.51 -17.21
C TRP A 65 -10.38 23.72 -15.91
N GLY A 66 -10.45 24.93 -15.37
CA GLY A 66 -9.71 25.27 -14.16
C GLY A 66 -10.44 26.24 -13.26
N ILE A 67 -10.20 26.12 -11.96
CA ILE A 67 -10.59 27.11 -10.95
C ILE A 67 -9.39 27.42 -10.05
N ARG A 68 -9.16 28.72 -9.81
CA ARG A 68 -8.00 29.19 -9.06
C ARG A 68 -8.36 30.35 -8.14
N GLY A 69 -7.95 30.27 -6.87
CA GLY A 69 -7.98 31.42 -5.97
C GLY A 69 -6.83 32.39 -6.20
N LEU A 70 -7.11 33.69 -6.08
CA LEU A 70 -6.13 34.79 -6.19
C LEU A 70 -5.59 35.26 -4.82
N GLY A 71 -5.88 34.47 -3.78
CA GLY A 71 -5.36 34.67 -2.42
C GLY A 71 -3.85 34.52 -2.31
N LYS A 72 -3.30 34.95 -1.18
CA LYS A 72 -1.92 34.66 -0.79
C LYS A 72 -1.77 33.24 -0.23
N THR A 73 -2.84 32.73 0.39
CA THR A 73 -2.94 31.37 0.91
C THR A 73 -4.27 30.76 0.47
N PRO A 74 -4.41 29.42 0.46
CA PRO A 74 -5.65 28.75 0.05
C PRO A 74 -6.87 29.24 0.85
N ALA A 75 -6.69 29.44 2.16
CA ALA A 75 -7.74 29.93 3.08
C ALA A 75 -8.22 31.37 2.82
N ASP A 76 -7.60 32.14 1.91
CA ASP A 76 -8.14 33.44 1.50
C ASP A 76 -9.37 33.29 0.57
N VAL A 77 -9.53 32.12 -0.08
CA VAL A 77 -10.64 31.81 -1.01
C VAL A 77 -11.32 30.53 -0.54
N VAL A 78 -12.47 30.66 0.10
CA VAL A 78 -13.13 29.54 0.79
C VAL A 78 -14.44 29.19 0.11
N PHE A 79 -14.63 27.91 -0.22
CA PHE A 79 -15.89 27.35 -0.69
C PHE A 79 -16.60 26.59 0.42
N ARG A 80 -17.90 26.88 0.62
CA ARG A 80 -18.78 26.21 1.59
C ARG A 80 -20.06 25.69 0.93
N SER A 81 -20.59 24.61 1.46
CA SER A 81 -21.94 24.13 1.13
C SER A 81 -22.96 24.78 2.08
N ASP A 82 -24.10 25.25 1.57
CA ASP A 82 -25.24 25.71 2.41
C ASP A 82 -26.17 24.56 2.87
N GLY A 83 -25.91 23.35 2.38
CA GLY A 83 -26.74 22.18 2.59
C GLY A 83 -25.94 20.96 3.03
N PRO A 84 -26.56 19.76 3.02
CA PRO A 84 -25.88 18.52 3.36
C PRO A 84 -24.71 18.21 2.44
N SER A 85 -23.79 17.39 2.94
CA SER A 85 -22.61 16.87 2.24
C SER A 85 -22.83 16.58 0.76
N THR A 86 -21.92 17.05 -0.06
CA THR A 86 -22.02 16.95 -1.51
C THR A 86 -20.61 16.92 -2.11
N ARG A 87 -20.52 16.55 -3.39
CA ARG A 87 -19.29 16.85 -4.13
C ARG A 87 -19.31 18.31 -4.59
N PHE A 88 -18.15 18.94 -4.65
CA PHE A 88 -17.97 20.20 -5.36
C PHE A 88 -17.72 19.93 -6.85
N ILE A 89 -16.73 19.08 -7.13
CA ILE A 89 -16.42 18.56 -8.47
C ILE A 89 -16.73 17.07 -8.55
N ASN A 90 -17.43 16.67 -9.62
CA ASN A 90 -17.64 15.29 -10.00
C ASN A 90 -17.44 15.12 -11.51
N SER A 91 -16.19 15.03 -11.94
CA SER A 91 -15.89 14.88 -13.37
C SER A 91 -16.00 13.42 -13.86
N SER A 92 -16.10 13.25 -15.18
CA SER A 92 -16.15 11.96 -15.87
C SER A 92 -14.78 11.53 -16.40
N PHE A 93 -14.60 10.24 -16.70
CA PHE A 93 -13.37 9.76 -17.33
C PHE A 93 -13.14 10.28 -18.76
N ASP A 94 -14.10 10.94 -19.39
CA ASP A 94 -13.90 11.60 -20.68
C ASP A 94 -13.22 12.99 -20.56
N SER A 95 -12.98 13.44 -19.33
CA SER A 95 -12.36 14.74 -19.02
C SER A 95 -10.86 14.73 -19.31
N GLU A 96 -10.26 15.90 -19.48
CA GLU A 96 -8.83 16.10 -19.71
C GLU A 96 -8.42 17.48 -19.17
N ASP A 97 -7.21 17.60 -18.63
CA ASP A 97 -6.62 18.88 -18.22
C ASP A 97 -7.50 19.66 -17.22
N ILE A 98 -7.66 19.12 -16.01
CA ILE A 98 -8.44 19.71 -14.90
C ILE A 98 -7.49 20.42 -13.94
N LEU A 99 -7.76 21.69 -13.61
CA LEU A 99 -6.98 22.47 -12.63
C LEU A 99 -7.82 22.90 -11.42
N VAL A 100 -7.35 22.61 -10.21
CA VAL A 100 -7.88 23.18 -8.95
C VAL A 100 -6.72 23.78 -8.17
N GLU A 101 -6.75 25.09 -7.91
CA GLU A 101 -5.57 25.79 -7.39
C GLU A 101 -5.84 26.87 -6.34
N ASN A 102 -5.03 26.91 -5.28
CA ASN A 102 -4.93 28.01 -4.30
C ASN A 102 -6.28 28.42 -3.67
N LEU A 103 -7.02 27.46 -3.14
CA LEU A 103 -8.34 27.65 -2.54
C LEU A 103 -8.60 26.63 -1.43
N ALA A 104 -9.57 26.91 -0.57
CA ALA A 104 -9.99 26.01 0.50
C ALA A 104 -11.44 25.56 0.33
N PHE A 105 -11.71 24.32 0.70
CA PHE A 105 -13.06 23.79 0.92
C PHE A 105 -13.29 23.68 2.43
N ASP A 106 -14.34 24.30 2.94
CA ASP A 106 -14.63 24.30 4.37
C ASP A 106 -15.90 23.48 4.66
N ASN A 107 -15.69 22.35 5.34
CA ASN A 107 -16.76 21.43 5.75
C ASN A 107 -17.59 21.98 6.94
N GLY A 108 -17.12 23.09 7.54
CA GLY A 108 -17.73 23.73 8.70
C GLY A 108 -17.52 22.95 10.00
N ASP A 109 -18.20 23.41 11.05
CA ASP A 109 -18.05 22.87 12.41
C ASP A 109 -19.05 21.75 12.75
N SER A 110 -19.90 21.35 11.80
CA SER A 110 -20.95 20.36 12.04
C SER A 110 -20.52 18.96 11.64
N TRP A 111 -20.59 18.00 12.57
CA TRP A 111 -20.42 16.58 12.29
C TRP A 111 -21.46 16.04 11.28
N THR A 112 -22.60 16.72 11.14
CA THR A 112 -23.70 16.30 10.25
C THR A 112 -23.86 17.18 9.01
N GLY A 113 -23.04 18.23 8.87
CA GLY A 113 -22.96 19.07 7.68
C GLY A 113 -22.24 18.30 6.57
N GLY A 114 -21.13 17.67 6.95
CA GLY A 114 -20.46 16.66 6.17
C GLY A 114 -19.47 17.20 5.14
N ASP A 115 -18.67 16.32 4.55
CA ASP A 115 -17.51 16.73 3.76
C ASP A 115 -17.90 17.24 2.37
N ILE A 116 -17.11 18.19 1.88
CA ILE A 116 -17.09 18.61 0.49
C ILE A 116 -16.11 17.71 -0.25
N GLY A 117 -16.63 16.84 -1.13
CA GLY A 117 -15.80 15.91 -1.89
C GLY A 117 -15.38 16.43 -3.27
N ASN A 118 -14.19 16.08 -3.72
CA ASN A 118 -13.71 16.38 -5.08
C ASN A 118 -13.37 15.08 -5.83
N ALA A 119 -14.30 14.62 -6.68
CA ALA A 119 -14.10 13.48 -7.55
C ALA A 119 -13.54 13.95 -8.91
N LEU A 120 -12.23 13.90 -9.04
CA LEU A 120 -11.50 14.31 -10.24
C LEU A 120 -11.20 13.07 -11.07
N ARG A 121 -12.03 12.78 -12.06
CA ARG A 121 -11.78 11.76 -13.08
C ARG A 121 -11.35 12.43 -14.37
N ALA A 122 -10.30 11.94 -15.00
CA ALA A 122 -9.85 12.39 -16.30
C ALA A 122 -9.16 11.25 -17.04
N ARG A 123 -9.02 11.38 -18.36
CA ARG A 123 -8.13 10.55 -19.17
C ARG A 123 -6.68 10.80 -18.78
N ASP A 124 -6.33 12.07 -18.63
CA ASP A 124 -5.00 12.61 -18.37
C ASP A 124 -5.12 14.04 -17.81
N GLY A 125 -4.05 14.54 -17.18
CA GLY A 125 -3.88 15.95 -16.82
C GLY A 125 -4.74 16.40 -15.65
N ILE A 126 -4.65 15.75 -14.48
CA ILE A 126 -5.24 16.29 -13.25
C ILE A 126 -4.18 17.11 -12.51
N GLU A 127 -4.47 18.37 -12.21
CA GLU A 127 -3.59 19.28 -11.50
C GLU A 127 -4.29 19.88 -10.27
N VAL A 128 -3.83 19.53 -9.06
CA VAL A 128 -4.32 20.08 -7.79
C VAL A 128 -3.16 20.73 -7.05
N HIS A 129 -3.25 22.03 -6.78
CA HIS A 129 -2.12 22.81 -6.23
C HIS A 129 -2.57 23.72 -5.10
N ASP A 130 -1.94 23.64 -3.93
CA ASP A 130 -2.23 24.54 -2.82
C ASP A 130 -3.73 24.52 -2.44
N VAL A 131 -4.24 23.36 -2.07
CA VAL A 131 -5.67 23.18 -1.75
C VAL A 131 -5.85 22.66 -0.34
N ASP A 132 -6.63 23.37 0.47
CA ASP A 132 -6.96 22.98 1.83
C ASP A 132 -8.38 22.43 1.91
N HIS A 133 -8.59 21.38 2.70
CA HIS A 133 -9.89 20.99 3.21
C HIS A 133 -9.93 21.25 4.73
N LEU A 134 -10.76 22.21 5.11
CA LEU A 134 -10.92 22.74 6.45
C LEU A 134 -12.18 22.17 7.11
N GLY A 135 -12.29 22.39 8.41
CA GLY A 135 -13.45 21.99 9.20
C GLY A 135 -13.45 20.50 9.55
N ARG A 136 -14.60 20.04 10.04
CA ARG A 136 -14.77 18.70 10.61
C ARG A 136 -15.19 17.70 9.54
N SER A 137 -14.73 16.46 9.68
CA SER A 137 -15.20 15.33 8.87
C SER A 137 -16.14 14.41 9.64
N GLY A 138 -17.32 14.23 9.07
CA GLY A 138 -18.32 13.32 9.63
C GLY A 138 -18.00 11.85 9.38
N ALA A 139 -18.97 10.99 9.68
CA ALA A 139 -19.11 9.62 9.19
C ALA A 139 -20.13 9.52 8.05
N GLU A 140 -20.31 8.34 7.44
CA GLU A 140 -21.35 8.09 6.45
C GLU A 140 -22.74 8.24 7.10
N PRO A 141 -23.73 8.86 6.43
CA PRO A 141 -23.74 9.25 5.02
C PRO A 141 -23.30 10.71 4.76
N PHE A 142 -22.69 11.37 5.75
CA PHE A 142 -22.29 12.78 5.70
C PHE A 142 -20.83 12.99 5.29
N CYS A 143 -20.00 11.97 5.31
CA CYS A 143 -18.66 12.10 4.76
C CYS A 143 -18.65 11.88 3.25
N ARG A 144 -17.65 12.47 2.61
CA ARG A 144 -17.27 12.24 1.22
C ARG A 144 -15.76 12.31 1.18
N TRP A 145 -15.12 11.45 0.40
CA TRP A 145 -13.69 11.57 0.14
C TRP A 145 -13.38 13.00 -0.32
N SER A 146 -12.61 13.73 0.48
CA SER A 146 -12.29 15.14 0.23
C SER A 146 -11.58 15.28 -1.11
N LEU A 147 -10.70 14.32 -1.43
CA LEU A 147 -10.07 14.22 -2.74
C LEU A 147 -10.11 12.78 -3.27
N MET A 148 -10.56 12.63 -4.51
CA MET A 148 -10.59 11.36 -5.22
C MET A 148 -10.15 11.56 -6.68
N PRO A 149 -8.82 11.58 -6.95
CA PRO A 149 -8.27 11.72 -8.28
C PRO A 149 -8.14 10.34 -8.96
N LEU A 150 -8.56 10.23 -10.22
CA LEU A 150 -8.41 9.02 -11.03
C LEU A 150 -8.06 9.38 -12.48
N ILE A 151 -6.93 8.85 -12.93
CA ILE A 151 -6.50 8.86 -14.33
C ILE A 151 -6.96 7.59 -15.02
N GLY A 152 -7.69 7.71 -16.13
CA GLY A 152 -8.29 6.60 -16.87
C GLY A 152 -7.44 6.03 -18.00
N GLU A 153 -6.40 6.73 -18.47
CA GLU A 153 -5.46 6.20 -19.46
C GLU A 153 -4.19 5.65 -18.77
N PRO A 154 -3.66 4.49 -19.21
CA PRO A 154 -2.45 3.90 -18.62
C PRO A 154 -1.19 4.78 -18.67
N ASP A 155 -1.09 5.66 -19.67
CA ASP A 155 0.01 6.62 -19.84
C ASP A 155 -0.33 8.03 -19.39
N GLY A 156 -1.55 8.24 -18.88
CA GLY A 156 -1.96 9.52 -18.31
C GLY A 156 -1.26 9.78 -16.97
N GLU A 157 -1.12 11.06 -16.66
CA GLU A 157 -0.50 11.55 -15.43
C GLU A 157 -1.40 12.56 -14.71
N GLY A 158 -1.19 12.69 -13.41
CA GLY A 158 -1.75 13.78 -12.62
C GLY A 158 -0.88 14.14 -11.44
N THR A 159 -0.91 15.41 -11.04
CA THR A 159 -0.16 15.96 -9.91
C THR A 159 -1.11 16.53 -8.86
N ILE A 160 -0.90 16.11 -7.62
CA ILE A 160 -1.52 16.65 -6.42
C ILE A 160 -0.38 17.18 -5.56
N GLU A 161 -0.26 18.50 -5.46
CA GLU A 161 0.86 19.16 -4.80
C GLU A 161 0.35 20.13 -3.71
N ARG A 162 0.91 20.01 -2.50
CA ARG A 162 0.52 20.82 -1.34
C ARG A 162 -0.98 20.79 -1.05
N TRP A 163 -1.59 19.62 -1.19
CA TRP A 163 -2.96 19.39 -0.72
C TRP A 163 -2.97 19.05 0.76
N ARG A 164 -3.91 19.63 1.52
CA ARG A 164 -3.99 19.47 2.97
C ARG A 164 -5.39 19.09 3.43
N LYS A 165 -5.48 18.10 4.32
CA LYS A 165 -6.68 17.72 5.06
C LYS A 165 -6.29 17.36 6.49
N THR A 166 -6.49 18.28 7.43
CA THR A 166 -5.98 18.14 8.81
C THR A 166 -7.04 18.33 9.90
N GLY A 167 -8.26 18.71 9.53
CA GLY A 167 -9.35 18.92 10.48
C GLY A 167 -9.82 17.62 11.13
N PRO A 168 -10.42 17.71 12.34
CA PRO A 168 -10.78 16.53 13.12
C PRO A 168 -11.87 15.70 12.44
N SER A 169 -11.96 14.43 12.83
CA SER A 169 -12.90 13.49 12.26
C SER A 169 -13.54 12.54 13.29
N ILE A 170 -14.53 11.78 12.82
CA ILE A 170 -15.12 10.68 13.57
C ILE A 170 -14.44 9.36 13.18
N PHE A 171 -13.88 8.67 14.16
CA PHE A 171 -13.19 7.38 14.03
C PHE A 171 -14.20 6.25 14.28
N VAL A 172 -14.69 5.67 13.19
CA VAL A 172 -15.73 4.62 13.16
C VAL A 172 -15.29 3.39 12.36
N GLY A 173 -14.06 3.33 11.86
CA GLY A 173 -13.54 2.16 11.14
C GLY A 173 -14.03 1.99 9.70
N HIS A 174 -13.52 0.93 9.06
CA HIS A 174 -13.55 0.73 7.62
C HIS A 174 -14.95 0.85 6.97
N GLY A 175 -15.07 1.85 6.09
CA GLY A 175 -16.23 2.22 5.28
C GLY A 175 -17.46 2.65 6.07
N SER A 176 -17.28 3.03 7.34
CA SER A 176 -18.26 3.81 8.09
C SER A 176 -17.96 5.31 8.02
N SER A 177 -16.78 5.70 7.55
CA SER A 177 -16.48 7.05 7.08
C SER A 177 -15.57 7.01 5.84
N ASP A 178 -15.82 7.92 4.91
CA ASP A 178 -14.96 8.24 3.79
C ASP A 178 -13.78 9.02 4.36
N GLY A 179 -12.58 8.42 4.38
CA GLY A 179 -11.36 9.04 4.91
C GLY A 179 -10.91 10.30 4.17
N GLY A 180 -9.66 10.72 4.35
CA GLY A 180 -9.14 11.95 3.73
C GLY A 180 -9.24 11.96 2.20
N GLY A 181 -9.13 10.79 1.55
CA GLY A 181 -9.28 10.64 0.12
C GLY A 181 -9.06 9.21 -0.36
N GLY A 182 -9.11 8.99 -1.67
CA GLY A 182 -8.83 7.67 -2.20
C GLY A 182 -8.68 7.58 -3.72
N VAL A 183 -8.06 6.48 -4.16
CA VAL A 183 -7.84 6.11 -5.55
C VAL A 183 -8.28 4.65 -5.73
N PHE A 184 -9.16 4.41 -6.71
CA PHE A 184 -9.93 3.17 -6.80
C PHE A 184 -9.83 2.50 -8.19
N ASN A 185 -10.65 1.46 -8.38
CA ASN A 185 -10.50 0.43 -9.41
C ASN A 185 -10.37 0.92 -10.85
N ALA A 186 -10.79 2.15 -11.13
CA ALA A 186 -10.79 2.74 -12.46
C ALA A 186 -9.58 3.66 -12.72
N HIS A 187 -8.58 3.68 -11.83
CA HIS A 187 -7.34 4.42 -12.04
C HIS A 187 -6.28 3.54 -12.74
N GLU A 188 -5.88 3.91 -13.95
CA GLU A 188 -4.94 3.16 -14.79
C GLU A 188 -3.57 3.84 -14.94
N GLY A 189 -3.50 5.18 -14.89
CA GLY A 189 -2.27 5.95 -15.11
C GLY A 189 -1.38 6.11 -13.88
N THR A 190 -0.68 7.25 -13.81
CA THR A 190 0.21 7.61 -12.68
C THR A 190 -0.27 8.87 -11.97
N LEU A 191 -0.32 8.84 -10.64
CA LEU A 191 -0.58 10.03 -9.82
C LEU A 191 0.62 10.37 -8.95
N HIS A 192 1.02 11.64 -8.94
CA HIS A 192 2.09 12.17 -8.10
C HIS A 192 1.49 13.00 -6.96
N PHE A 193 1.65 12.55 -5.73
CA PHE A 193 1.33 13.33 -4.53
C PHE A 193 2.62 13.93 -3.98
N ARG A 194 2.71 15.25 -3.88
CA ARG A 194 3.91 15.96 -3.46
C ARG A 194 3.60 16.92 -2.33
N GLU A 195 4.36 16.84 -1.23
CA GLU A 195 4.26 17.82 -0.13
C GLU A 195 2.84 17.94 0.45
N CYS A 196 2.08 16.84 0.40
CA CYS A 196 0.72 16.76 0.90
C CYS A 196 0.72 16.44 2.40
N VAL A 197 -0.32 16.91 3.10
CA VAL A 197 -0.51 16.64 4.53
C VAL A 197 -1.91 16.08 4.76
N VAL A 198 -2.01 14.86 5.27
CA VAL A 198 -3.28 14.23 5.61
C VAL A 198 -3.23 13.76 7.05
N ALA A 199 -3.98 14.43 7.91
CA ALA A 199 -3.92 14.19 9.34
C ALA A 199 -5.31 14.10 9.96
N ASN A 200 -5.46 13.30 11.01
CA ASN A 200 -6.69 13.20 11.81
C ASN A 200 -7.92 12.72 11.04
N GLN A 201 -7.76 11.82 10.07
CA GLN A 201 -8.86 11.31 9.25
C GLN A 201 -9.35 9.93 9.70
N GLY A 202 -10.66 9.81 9.90
CA GLY A 202 -11.35 8.61 10.40
C GLY A 202 -11.79 7.64 9.31
N GLY A 203 -12.35 6.49 9.70
CA GLY A 203 -12.99 5.54 8.79
C GLY A 203 -12.03 4.74 7.93
N ASP A 204 -11.96 5.08 6.63
CA ASP A 204 -11.04 4.46 5.66
C ASP A 204 -9.59 4.96 5.77
N GLY A 205 -9.32 5.87 6.71
CA GLY A 205 -7.98 6.35 7.06
C GLY A 205 -7.55 7.61 6.32
N GLY A 206 -6.24 7.78 6.16
CA GLY A 206 -5.66 8.98 5.56
C GLY A 206 -6.00 9.05 4.07
N LEU A 207 -5.33 8.21 3.28
CA LEU A 207 -5.68 7.97 1.90
C LEU A 207 -5.87 6.47 1.64
N TYR A 208 -6.97 6.12 0.98
CA TYR A 208 -7.23 4.78 0.51
C TYR A 208 -6.84 4.62 -0.94
N THR A 209 -5.61 4.17 -1.19
CA THR A 209 -5.06 4.05 -2.55
C THR A 209 -4.60 2.63 -2.93
N GLY A 210 -5.17 1.60 -2.29
CA GLY A 210 -4.77 0.21 -2.55
C GLY A 210 -5.45 -0.43 -3.77
N LYS A 211 -6.58 0.09 -4.24
CA LYS A 211 -7.47 -0.66 -5.14
C LYS A 211 -7.43 -0.15 -6.57
N HIS A 212 -6.30 -0.22 -7.26
CA HIS A 212 -6.22 0.20 -8.67
C HIS A 212 -5.15 -0.55 -9.48
N PRO A 213 -5.28 -0.58 -10.82
CA PRO A 213 -4.23 -1.10 -11.70
C PRO A 213 -3.05 -0.13 -11.92
N GLY A 214 -3.28 1.19 -11.85
CA GLY A 214 -2.25 2.23 -12.08
C GLY A 214 -1.16 2.31 -11.01
N SER A 215 -0.43 3.42 -10.96
CA SER A 215 0.65 3.65 -9.98
C SER A 215 0.50 5.01 -9.29
N ILE A 216 1.02 5.10 -8.07
CA ILE A 216 1.00 6.34 -7.30
C ILE A 216 2.37 6.56 -6.69
N VAL A 217 2.87 7.78 -6.79
CA VAL A 217 4.15 8.19 -6.20
C VAL A 217 3.87 9.27 -5.17
N PHE A 218 4.17 8.99 -3.91
CA PHE A 218 4.14 9.95 -2.81
C PHE A 218 5.55 10.48 -2.57
N GLU A 219 5.73 11.80 -2.57
CA GLU A 219 7.02 12.45 -2.37
C GLU A 219 6.90 13.53 -1.29
N ARG A 220 7.66 13.39 -0.20
CA ARG A 220 7.68 14.37 0.91
C ARG A 220 6.30 14.64 1.51
N CYS A 221 5.47 13.60 1.63
CA CYS A 221 4.13 13.71 2.21
C CYS A 221 4.16 13.39 3.72
N GLU A 222 3.25 13.99 4.46
CA GLU A 222 3.02 13.76 5.88
C GLU A 222 1.65 13.13 6.08
N PHE A 223 1.63 11.98 6.76
CA PHE A 223 0.42 11.29 7.16
C PHE A 223 0.41 11.12 8.67
N ASP A 224 -0.58 11.70 9.36
CA ASP A 224 -0.58 11.76 10.82
C ASP A 224 -1.92 11.34 11.42
N THR A 225 -1.89 10.29 12.23
CA THR A 225 -3.00 9.89 13.12
C THR A 225 -4.31 9.72 12.35
N ASN A 226 -4.26 8.91 11.28
CA ASN A 226 -5.45 8.51 10.53
C ASN A 226 -5.88 7.07 10.89
N ASP A 227 -7.19 6.80 10.91
CA ASP A 227 -7.78 5.51 11.29
C ASP A 227 -7.40 4.38 10.31
N MET A 228 -7.47 3.12 10.76
CA MET A 228 -7.22 1.89 9.97
C MET A 228 -5.81 1.75 9.38
N ALA A 229 -5.45 2.62 8.46
CA ALA A 229 -4.12 2.79 7.94
C ALA A 229 -3.82 4.28 7.86
N VAL A 230 -2.73 4.70 8.50
CA VAL A 230 -2.27 6.09 8.42
C VAL A 230 -2.12 6.48 6.94
N ILE A 231 -1.59 5.55 6.13
CA ILE A 231 -1.66 5.56 4.66
C ILE A 231 -1.86 4.14 4.12
N ARG A 232 -2.78 3.97 3.15
CA ARG A 232 -2.98 2.72 2.41
C ARG A 232 -2.59 2.88 0.94
N SER A 233 -1.73 1.99 0.45
CA SER A 233 -1.22 1.95 -0.92
C SER A 233 -1.32 0.54 -1.52
N ALA A 234 -0.79 0.34 -2.73
CA ALA A 234 -0.73 -0.93 -3.44
C ALA A 234 0.69 -1.18 -3.95
N ALA A 235 1.07 -2.44 -4.14
CA ALA A 235 2.30 -2.73 -4.87
C ALA A 235 2.26 -2.11 -6.28
N GLY A 236 3.42 -1.69 -6.75
CA GLY A 236 3.62 -0.85 -7.93
C GLY A 236 3.46 0.65 -7.67
N SER A 237 3.23 1.06 -6.42
CA SER A 237 3.23 2.45 -5.96
C SER A 237 4.41 2.69 -5.01
N GLU A 238 4.80 3.95 -4.83
CA GLU A 238 6.04 4.33 -4.14
C GLU A 238 5.80 5.43 -3.10
N LEU A 239 6.50 5.34 -1.96
CA LEU A 239 6.60 6.40 -0.98
C LEU A 239 8.07 6.84 -0.89
N HIS A 240 8.34 8.13 -1.04
CA HIS A 240 9.68 8.72 -0.99
C HIS A 240 9.72 9.87 0.01
N ASP A 241 10.64 9.81 0.96
CA ASP A 241 10.90 10.92 1.90
C ASP A 241 9.65 11.34 2.70
N CYS A 242 8.73 10.39 2.94
CA CYS A 242 7.47 10.61 3.64
C CYS A 242 7.58 10.33 5.15
N GLU A 243 6.77 11.04 5.94
CA GLU A 243 6.57 10.84 7.37
C GLU A 243 5.18 10.22 7.61
N VAL A 244 5.13 9.12 8.36
CA VAL A 244 3.91 8.36 8.65
C VAL A 244 3.82 8.13 10.15
N VAL A 245 2.94 8.85 10.83
CA VAL A 245 2.84 8.83 12.30
C VAL A 245 1.45 8.38 12.73
N MET A 246 1.39 7.51 13.73
CA MET A 246 0.19 7.28 14.53
C MET A 246 0.51 7.63 15.98
N ASP A 247 -0.11 8.71 16.47
CA ASP A 247 0.06 9.18 17.84
C ASP A 247 -1.27 9.69 18.41
N TRP A 248 -2.14 8.75 18.76
CA TRP A 248 -3.47 9.05 19.28
C TRP A 248 -3.48 9.95 20.52
N GLU A 249 -2.50 9.82 21.42
CA GLU A 249 -2.38 10.66 22.61
C GLU A 249 -2.14 12.14 22.27
N ASN A 250 -1.55 12.43 21.11
CA ASN A 250 -1.33 13.78 20.58
C ASN A 250 -2.24 14.14 19.40
N ALA A 251 -3.25 13.30 19.12
CA ALA A 251 -4.24 13.54 18.07
C ALA A 251 -4.98 14.87 18.27
N HIS A 252 -5.65 15.35 17.22
CA HIS A 252 -6.52 16.51 17.34
C HIS A 252 -7.55 16.28 18.46
N PRO A 253 -7.67 17.20 19.44
CA PRO A 253 -8.45 16.97 20.67
C PRO A 253 -9.97 16.92 20.44
N GLU A 254 -10.40 17.27 19.23
CA GLU A 254 -11.80 17.17 18.80
C GLU A 254 -12.10 15.92 17.96
N ASN A 255 -11.11 15.03 17.74
CA ASN A 255 -11.41 13.72 17.18
C ASN A 255 -12.36 12.98 18.12
N LEU A 256 -13.31 12.25 17.55
CA LEU A 256 -14.28 11.48 18.31
C LEU A 256 -14.25 10.02 17.88
N LEU A 257 -14.19 9.11 18.84
CA LEU A 257 -14.57 7.72 18.61
C LEU A 257 -16.09 7.60 18.45
N ALA A 258 -16.55 6.56 17.77
CA ALA A 258 -17.98 6.25 17.63
C ALA A 258 -18.74 6.28 18.97
N SER A 259 -18.11 5.78 20.03
CA SER A 259 -18.65 5.74 21.40
C SER A 259 -18.75 7.11 22.09
N GLU A 260 -18.08 8.13 21.56
CA GLU A 260 -17.98 9.47 22.14
C GLU A 260 -18.93 10.47 21.48
N LEU A 261 -19.65 10.05 20.44
CA LEU A 261 -20.56 10.91 19.70
C LEU A 261 -21.65 11.50 20.61
N PRO A 262 -21.92 12.82 20.53
CA PRO A 262 -23.10 13.42 21.15
C PRO A 262 -24.40 12.73 20.71
N ASP A 263 -25.39 12.66 21.60
CA ASP A 263 -26.64 11.93 21.34
C ASP A 263 -27.41 12.44 20.11
N ASP A 264 -27.40 13.75 19.87
CA ASP A 264 -28.05 14.38 18.70
C ASP A 264 -27.33 14.06 17.39
N VAL A 265 -25.99 14.06 17.40
CA VAL A 265 -25.16 13.65 16.26
C VAL A 265 -25.40 12.17 15.96
N ARG A 266 -25.36 11.34 17.00
CA ARG A 266 -25.61 9.89 16.95
C ARG A 266 -27.00 9.57 16.40
N GLU A 267 -28.05 10.23 16.89
CA GLU A 267 -29.41 10.07 16.40
C GLU A 267 -29.51 10.46 14.91
N ALA A 268 -28.86 11.56 14.51
CA ALA A 268 -28.83 11.99 13.11
C ALA A 268 -28.15 10.97 12.18
N TYR A 269 -27.07 10.33 12.63
CA TYR A 269 -26.41 9.24 11.90
C TYR A 269 -27.33 8.04 11.75
N ASN A 270 -27.81 7.50 12.86
CA ASN A 270 -28.64 6.30 12.88
C ASN A 270 -29.95 6.49 12.10
N ALA A 271 -30.50 7.71 12.07
CA ALA A 271 -31.71 8.02 11.31
C ALA A 271 -31.50 8.03 9.78
N ARG A 272 -30.27 8.28 9.29
CA ARG A 272 -29.98 8.37 7.84
C ARG A 272 -29.15 7.21 7.32
N ARG A 273 -28.54 6.42 8.20
CA ARG A 273 -27.81 5.20 7.84
C ARG A 273 -28.76 4.24 7.16
N ARG A 274 -28.46 3.92 5.89
CA ARG A 274 -29.14 2.85 5.17
C ARG A 274 -28.43 1.54 5.46
N PRO A 275 -29.13 0.40 5.56
CA PRO A 275 -28.48 -0.90 5.54
C PRO A 275 -27.59 -0.97 4.31
N PHE A 276 -26.28 -0.97 4.50
CA PHE A 276 -25.35 -1.23 3.42
C PHE A 276 -25.42 -2.73 3.19
N GLY A 277 -25.89 -3.16 2.00
CA GLY A 277 -26.10 -4.57 1.68
C GLY A 277 -24.83 -5.45 1.71
N ASP A 278 -23.69 -4.91 2.13
CA ASP A 278 -22.44 -5.62 2.37
C ASP A 278 -22.25 -5.86 3.89
N SER A 279 -23.07 -6.79 4.39
CA SER A 279 -23.01 -7.69 5.55
C SER A 279 -22.41 -7.33 6.93
N ASN A 280 -21.74 -6.20 7.15
CA ASN A 280 -21.16 -5.87 8.48
C ASN A 280 -21.64 -4.53 9.08
N LYS A 281 -22.61 -3.85 8.46
CA LYS A 281 -22.94 -2.43 8.78
C LYS A 281 -24.41 -2.17 9.09
N ASP A 282 -25.17 -3.22 9.37
CA ASP A 282 -26.61 -3.13 9.65
C ASP A 282 -26.93 -2.66 11.08
N GLY A 283 -25.90 -2.48 11.92
CA GLY A 283 -25.99 -1.96 13.27
C GLY A 283 -25.97 -0.42 13.35
N PRO A 284 -26.35 0.14 14.50
CA PRO A 284 -26.19 1.56 14.78
C PRO A 284 -24.71 1.93 14.88
N ILE A 285 -24.38 3.23 14.71
CA ILE A 285 -22.99 3.71 14.59
C ILE A 285 -22.11 3.38 15.79
N GLU A 286 -22.67 3.12 16.97
CA GLU A 286 -21.90 2.81 18.18
C GLU A 286 -21.39 1.35 18.19
N GLU A 287 -21.93 0.50 17.32
CA GLU A 287 -21.39 -0.84 17.07
C GLU A 287 -20.21 -0.82 16.10
N ASP A 288 -20.00 0.30 15.40
CA ASP A 288 -18.83 0.49 14.57
C ASP A 288 -17.61 0.70 15.47
N VAL A 289 -16.67 -0.22 15.36
CA VAL A 289 -15.40 -0.13 16.07
C VAL A 289 -14.36 0.28 15.05
N PRO A 290 -13.48 1.26 15.37
CA PRO A 290 -12.32 1.53 14.56
C PRO A 290 -11.60 0.24 14.17
N THR A 291 -11.28 0.13 12.88
CA THR A 291 -10.55 -1.00 12.37
C THR A 291 -9.10 -0.93 12.84
N GLY A 292 -8.46 -2.09 12.93
CA GLY A 292 -7.12 -2.13 13.50
C GLY A 292 -6.12 -1.26 12.74
N ILE A 293 -5.19 -0.67 13.48
CA ILE A 293 -4.22 0.33 13.02
C ILE A 293 -3.05 -0.29 12.25
N ASN A 294 -2.65 0.41 11.19
CA ASN A 294 -1.43 0.23 10.44
C ASN A 294 -0.79 1.61 10.23
N GLY A 295 0.54 1.69 10.19
CA GLY A 295 1.21 2.88 9.65
C GLY A 295 1.02 2.92 8.14
N VAL A 296 1.81 2.12 7.43
CA VAL A 296 1.71 1.90 5.99
C VAL A 296 1.06 0.55 5.71
N TYR A 297 -0.01 0.56 4.92
CA TYR A 297 -0.73 -0.66 4.53
C TYR A 297 -0.72 -0.86 3.00
N PHE A 298 0.09 -1.78 2.50
CA PHE A 298 0.03 -2.21 1.10
C PHE A 298 -1.07 -3.25 0.91
N SER A 299 -1.98 -3.03 -0.05
CA SER A 299 -3.08 -3.93 -0.39
C SER A 299 -3.58 -3.69 -1.82
N SER A 300 -3.00 -4.37 -2.82
CA SER A 300 -3.49 -4.33 -4.21
C SER A 300 -4.83 -5.05 -4.43
N ALA A 301 -5.36 -5.73 -3.42
CA ALA A 301 -6.68 -6.37 -3.41
C ALA A 301 -6.89 -7.31 -4.63
N GLN A 302 -7.88 -7.03 -5.47
CA GLN A 302 -8.19 -7.86 -6.64
C GLN A 302 -7.15 -7.77 -7.78
N PHE A 303 -6.10 -6.93 -7.66
CA PHE A 303 -5.13 -6.71 -8.73
C PHE A 303 -3.92 -7.66 -8.65
N GLY A 304 -3.48 -8.03 -7.45
CA GLY A 304 -2.37 -8.98 -7.27
C GLY A 304 -1.05 -8.44 -7.84
N LYS A 305 -0.62 -7.26 -7.40
CA LYS A 305 0.51 -6.50 -7.96
C LYS A 305 1.82 -6.80 -7.23
N SER A 306 2.93 -6.45 -7.87
CA SER A 306 4.30 -6.42 -7.32
C SER A 306 5.00 -5.14 -7.79
N GLY A 307 6.14 -4.81 -7.18
CA GLY A 307 6.95 -3.63 -7.46
C GLY A 307 6.64 -2.46 -6.53
N GLY A 308 7.29 -1.33 -6.78
CA GLY A 308 7.19 -0.15 -5.92
C GLY A 308 7.85 -0.40 -4.56
N GLY A 309 7.60 0.49 -3.60
CA GLY A 309 8.25 0.38 -2.30
C GLY A 309 8.15 1.60 -1.40
N ILE A 310 8.93 1.56 -0.33
CA ILE A 310 9.10 2.64 0.64
C ILE A 310 10.57 3.03 0.64
N TYR A 311 10.88 4.32 0.47
CA TYR A 311 12.24 4.80 0.31
C TYR A 311 12.47 6.04 1.17
N ARG A 312 13.45 6.00 2.07
CA ARG A 312 13.84 7.14 2.92
C ARG A 312 12.68 7.67 3.77
N CYS A 313 11.81 6.79 4.26
CA CYS A 313 10.66 7.18 5.06
C CYS A 313 10.91 7.03 6.57
N GLU A 314 10.07 7.71 7.33
CA GLU A 314 9.94 7.53 8.78
C GLU A 314 8.52 7.05 9.07
N VAL A 315 8.41 5.89 9.74
CA VAL A 315 7.14 5.29 10.12
C VAL A 315 7.11 5.10 11.62
N GLU A 316 6.19 5.76 12.31
CA GLU A 316 6.10 5.73 13.77
C GLU A 316 4.72 5.35 14.27
N ILE A 317 4.65 4.38 15.17
CA ILE A 317 3.44 4.01 15.91
C ILE A 317 3.72 4.21 17.39
N ARG A 318 3.37 5.40 17.91
CA ARG A 318 3.64 5.82 19.29
C ARG A 318 2.50 5.47 20.22
N SER A 319 1.27 5.71 19.79
CA SER A 319 0.07 5.43 20.59
C SER A 319 -1.15 5.22 19.70
N VAL A 320 -2.06 4.32 20.09
CA VAL A 320 -3.24 3.92 19.30
C VAL A 320 -4.51 4.03 20.13
N HIS A 321 -5.64 4.33 19.47
CA HIS A 321 -6.97 4.32 20.12
C HIS A 321 -7.56 2.92 20.28
N SER A 322 -6.98 1.92 19.62
CA SER A 322 -7.45 0.54 19.68
C SER A 322 -6.28 -0.42 19.80
N SER A 323 -6.45 -1.50 20.57
CA SER A 323 -5.50 -2.60 20.65
C SER A 323 -5.52 -3.51 19.41
N ARG A 324 -6.28 -3.13 18.38
CA ARG A 324 -6.33 -3.84 17.11
C ARG A 324 -5.30 -3.15 16.24
N GLY A 325 -4.18 -3.79 15.97
CA GLY A 325 -3.19 -3.31 15.01
C GLY A 325 -2.71 -4.49 14.17
N GLN A 326 -2.09 -4.22 13.02
CA GLN A 326 -1.38 -5.28 12.30
C GLN A 326 0.13 -5.05 12.32
N ALA A 327 0.60 -3.90 11.84
CA ALA A 327 2.01 -3.56 11.91
C ALA A 327 2.25 -2.05 11.69
N GLY A 328 3.47 -1.59 11.96
CA GLY A 328 3.96 -0.30 11.45
C GLY A 328 3.90 -0.27 9.92
N ILE A 329 4.45 -1.30 9.27
CA ILE A 329 4.34 -1.54 7.82
C ILE A 329 3.76 -2.93 7.61
N THR A 330 2.61 -3.00 6.94
CA THR A 330 1.99 -4.28 6.54
C THR A 330 2.02 -4.43 5.03
N ILE A 331 2.59 -5.54 4.56
CA ILE A 331 2.44 -6.00 3.17
C ILE A 331 1.37 -7.10 3.15
N ASN A 332 0.21 -6.78 2.61
CA ASN A 332 -0.91 -7.71 2.52
C ASN A 332 -0.58 -8.90 1.59
N ASN A 333 -1.33 -9.98 1.77
CA ASN A 333 -1.24 -11.18 0.94
C ASN A 333 -1.61 -10.94 -0.54
N SER A 334 -2.25 -9.83 -0.88
CA SER A 334 -2.49 -9.44 -2.28
C SER A 334 -1.30 -8.77 -2.96
N ASP A 335 -0.22 -8.48 -2.24
CA ASP A 335 0.96 -7.80 -2.77
C ASP A 335 2.17 -8.73 -2.79
N GLY A 336 2.84 -8.79 -3.95
CA GLY A 336 3.99 -9.64 -4.20
C GLY A 336 5.29 -8.98 -3.73
N ALA A 337 6.34 -9.07 -4.55
CA ALA A 337 7.63 -8.45 -4.25
C ALA A 337 7.53 -6.92 -4.18
N LEU A 338 8.22 -6.29 -3.23
CA LEU A 338 8.41 -4.84 -3.13
C LEU A 338 9.65 -4.51 -2.28
N ASP A 339 10.06 -3.26 -2.35
CA ASP A 339 11.30 -2.76 -1.76
C ASP A 339 11.02 -1.88 -0.52
N ILE A 340 11.85 -1.98 0.51
CA ILE A 340 11.87 -1.06 1.65
C ILE A 340 13.32 -0.65 1.90
N HIS A 341 13.68 0.57 1.53
CA HIS A 341 15.06 1.05 1.60
C HIS A 341 15.21 2.31 2.45
N ASP A 342 16.33 2.41 3.16
CA ASP A 342 16.77 3.60 3.91
C ASP A 342 15.70 4.15 4.88
N THR A 343 14.88 3.26 5.44
CA THR A 343 13.63 3.61 6.15
C THR A 343 13.76 3.27 7.64
N THR A 344 13.24 4.14 8.49
CA THR A 344 13.14 3.90 9.93
C THR A 344 11.71 3.55 10.31
N VAL A 345 11.55 2.51 11.13
CA VAL A 345 10.25 2.09 11.69
C VAL A 345 10.35 2.05 13.20
N HIS A 346 9.55 2.86 13.87
CA HIS A 346 9.50 2.98 15.33
C HIS A 346 8.14 2.52 15.87
N VAL A 347 8.10 1.57 16.81
CA VAL A 347 6.85 1.09 17.41
C VAL A 347 6.96 0.94 18.92
N ASP A 348 6.19 1.76 19.65
CA ASP A 348 6.09 1.74 21.11
C ASP A 348 4.85 1.01 21.63
N VAL A 349 4.01 0.50 20.72
CA VAL A 349 2.74 -0.13 21.06
C VAL A 349 2.88 -1.65 21.09
N ASP A 350 2.51 -2.25 22.23
CA ASP A 350 2.40 -3.70 22.39
C ASP A 350 1.43 -4.32 21.37
N GLY A 351 1.72 -5.55 20.96
CA GLY A 351 0.90 -6.31 20.02
C GLY A 351 1.05 -5.92 18.55
N ILE A 352 1.90 -4.93 18.23
CA ILE A 352 2.09 -4.43 16.86
C ILE A 352 3.56 -4.67 16.44
N PRO A 353 3.85 -5.59 15.51
CA PRO A 353 5.18 -5.68 14.92
C PRO A 353 5.49 -4.43 14.07
N PRO A 354 6.76 -3.97 14.03
CA PRO A 354 7.20 -2.95 13.09
C PRO A 354 6.95 -3.30 11.62
N ILE A 355 7.33 -4.50 11.16
CA ILE A 355 7.16 -4.91 9.75
C ILE A 355 6.54 -6.30 9.67
N TRP A 356 5.44 -6.43 8.93
CA TRP A 356 4.79 -7.72 8.69
C TRP A 356 4.44 -7.93 7.22
N CYS A 357 5.12 -8.91 6.60
CA CYS A 357 4.94 -9.31 5.22
C CYS A 357 4.19 -10.64 5.16
N ARG A 358 2.90 -10.61 4.84
CA ARG A 358 2.01 -11.77 4.91
C ARG A 358 2.18 -12.74 3.74
N ASP A 359 1.80 -13.99 3.94
CA ASP A 359 1.83 -15.05 2.92
C ASP A 359 0.91 -14.75 1.72
N PRO A 360 1.44 -14.51 0.50
CA PRO A 360 0.62 -14.27 -0.69
C PRO A 360 -0.24 -15.45 -1.14
N ALA A 361 0.09 -16.68 -0.75
CA ALA A 361 -0.73 -17.86 -1.01
C ALA A 361 -1.96 -17.93 -0.09
N ASN A 362 -1.94 -17.27 1.06
CA ASN A 362 -2.98 -17.36 2.07
C ASN A 362 -4.08 -16.29 1.89
N GLN A 363 -4.99 -16.47 0.93
CA GLN A 363 -6.09 -15.53 0.62
C GLN A 363 -7.33 -15.63 1.54
N ARG A 364 -7.22 -16.28 2.70
CA ARG A 364 -8.37 -16.66 3.55
C ARG A 364 -9.23 -15.48 4.01
N LEU A 365 -8.64 -14.31 4.19
CA LEU A 365 -9.33 -13.15 4.77
C LEU A 365 -10.04 -12.25 3.75
N SER A 366 -9.79 -12.41 2.45
CA SER A 366 -10.16 -11.33 1.51
C SER A 366 -10.52 -11.72 0.07
N ARG A 367 -10.46 -13.01 -0.32
CA ARG A 367 -10.73 -13.47 -1.71
C ARG A 367 -10.01 -12.61 -2.77
N HIS A 368 -8.86 -12.05 -2.42
CA HIS A 368 -8.07 -11.20 -3.28
C HIS A 368 -7.30 -12.05 -4.31
N LYS A 369 -6.76 -11.38 -5.32
CA LYS A 369 -5.98 -12.05 -6.35
C LYS A 369 -4.57 -12.24 -5.80
N THR A 370 -4.11 -13.49 -5.74
CA THR A 370 -2.70 -13.79 -5.43
C THR A 370 -1.79 -13.15 -6.49
N PRO A 371 -0.75 -12.41 -6.08
CA PRO A 371 0.23 -11.83 -7.00
C PRO A 371 1.06 -12.93 -7.68
N ALA A 372 1.60 -12.62 -8.87
CA ALA A 372 2.55 -13.52 -9.52
C ALA A 372 3.86 -13.57 -8.71
N GLU A 373 4.47 -14.76 -8.64
CA GLU A 373 5.84 -14.91 -8.15
C GLU A 373 6.83 -14.13 -9.06
N PRO A 374 7.97 -13.65 -8.53
CA PRO A 374 8.46 -13.82 -7.16
C PRO A 374 7.75 -12.91 -6.13
N TRP A 375 7.81 -13.32 -4.86
CA TRP A 375 7.20 -12.61 -3.73
C TRP A 375 8.19 -12.05 -2.71
N GLY A 376 9.49 -12.28 -2.92
CA GLY A 376 10.55 -11.85 -2.03
C GLY A 376 10.55 -10.34 -1.80
N ILE A 377 10.93 -9.95 -0.59
CA ILE A 377 11.02 -8.55 -0.16
C ILE A 377 12.50 -8.15 -0.11
N ASP A 378 12.85 -6.95 -0.58
CA ASP A 378 14.19 -6.37 -0.45
C ASP A 378 14.19 -5.32 0.67
N LEU A 379 14.73 -5.67 1.84
CA LEU A 379 14.94 -4.73 2.95
C LEU A 379 16.41 -4.28 2.93
N ARG A 380 16.64 -2.98 2.73
CA ARG A 380 18.00 -2.40 2.69
C ARG A 380 18.12 -1.18 3.59
N ASN A 381 19.13 -1.15 4.46
CA ASN A 381 19.38 -0.02 5.37
C ASN A 381 18.11 0.36 6.18
N VAL A 382 17.46 -0.65 6.76
CA VAL A 382 16.21 -0.46 7.50
C VAL A 382 16.50 -0.52 8.99
N ALA A 383 16.11 0.51 9.73
CA ALA A 383 16.22 0.55 11.18
C ALA A 383 14.86 0.32 11.82
N VAL A 384 14.76 -0.67 12.69
CA VAL A 384 13.56 -1.00 13.46
C VAL A 384 13.83 -0.75 14.94
N THR A 385 13.05 0.11 15.58
CA THR A 385 13.25 0.50 16.98
C THR A 385 11.94 0.59 17.74
N GLY A 386 12.01 0.64 19.07
CA GLY A 386 10.86 0.93 19.91
C GLY A 386 10.72 -0.01 21.11
N SER A 387 9.64 0.18 21.85
CA SER A 387 9.39 -0.53 23.10
C SER A 387 8.24 -1.54 23.06
N GLY A 388 7.54 -1.70 21.93
CA GLY A 388 6.45 -2.66 21.79
C GLY A 388 6.91 -4.13 21.87
N ASP A 389 6.06 -5.01 22.41
CA ASP A 389 6.35 -6.44 22.55
C ASP A 389 6.10 -7.32 21.31
N CYS A 390 5.55 -6.75 20.23
CA CYS A 390 5.19 -7.45 18.99
C CYS A 390 4.26 -8.67 19.20
N ASP A 391 3.38 -8.67 20.22
CA ASP A 391 2.55 -9.82 20.64
C ASP A 391 3.39 -11.06 21.00
N GLY A 392 4.61 -10.84 21.50
CA GLY A 392 5.60 -11.91 21.73
C GLY A 392 6.12 -12.55 20.43
N GLY A 393 5.93 -11.89 19.29
CA GLY A 393 6.48 -12.25 17.98
C GLY A 393 7.83 -11.59 17.70
N ALA A 394 8.24 -11.61 16.43
CA ALA A 394 9.43 -10.92 15.95
C ALA A 394 9.14 -9.49 15.47
N ALA A 395 10.17 -8.65 15.41
CA ALA A 395 10.02 -7.28 14.94
C ALA A 395 9.78 -7.19 13.42
N VAL A 396 10.43 -8.08 12.65
CA VAL A 396 10.22 -8.25 11.21
C VAL A 396 9.72 -9.67 10.94
N VAL A 397 8.56 -9.77 10.27
CA VAL A 397 7.93 -11.07 9.96
C VAL A 397 7.80 -11.24 8.45
N LEU A 398 8.37 -12.32 7.90
CA LEU A 398 8.34 -12.69 6.48
C LEU A 398 7.65 -14.06 6.29
N GLU A 399 6.35 -14.07 6.02
CA GLU A 399 5.58 -15.31 5.84
C GLU A 399 5.61 -15.79 4.39
N ASN A 400 6.22 -16.95 4.12
CA ASN A 400 6.33 -17.54 2.77
C ASN A 400 6.83 -16.57 1.67
N ARG A 401 7.68 -15.61 2.05
CA ARG A 401 8.33 -14.63 1.17
C ARG A 401 9.68 -15.17 0.69
N HIS A 402 9.63 -16.22 -0.13
CA HIS A 402 10.84 -16.87 -0.64
C HIS A 402 11.74 -15.90 -1.44
N GLY A 403 13.05 -16.05 -1.33
CA GLY A 403 14.02 -15.23 -2.04
C GLY A 403 14.15 -13.79 -1.53
N SER A 404 13.66 -13.50 -0.32
CA SER A 404 13.81 -12.18 0.31
C SER A 404 15.28 -11.87 0.62
N ARG A 405 15.62 -10.59 0.58
CA ARG A 405 16.97 -10.06 0.85
C ARG A 405 16.94 -9.07 2.00
N LEU A 406 17.91 -9.21 2.88
CA LEU A 406 18.06 -8.42 4.11
C LEU A 406 19.49 -7.90 4.16
N ALA A 407 19.68 -6.60 3.96
CA ALA A 407 20.99 -5.96 3.93
C ALA A 407 21.00 -4.68 4.77
N GLY A 408 21.71 -4.67 5.90
CA GLY A 408 21.75 -3.51 6.80
C GLY A 408 20.41 -3.30 7.50
N VAL A 409 19.78 -4.38 7.94
CA VAL A 409 18.57 -4.38 8.76
C VAL A 409 18.97 -4.41 10.23
N GLU A 410 18.82 -3.28 10.91
CA GLU A 410 19.11 -3.12 12.33
C GLU A 410 17.82 -3.19 13.14
N VAL A 411 17.82 -3.98 14.22
CA VAL A 411 16.66 -4.11 15.12
C VAL A 411 17.09 -3.80 16.55
N ASP A 412 16.46 -2.79 17.16
CA ASP A 412 16.57 -2.43 18.58
C ASP A 412 15.17 -2.43 19.21
N MET A 413 14.65 -3.65 19.42
CA MET A 413 13.32 -3.91 19.98
C MET A 413 13.45 -4.88 21.17
N PRO A 414 13.91 -4.43 22.35
CA PRO A 414 14.29 -5.31 23.46
C PRO A 414 13.15 -6.14 24.05
N ASN A 415 11.89 -5.79 23.73
CA ASN A 415 10.70 -6.52 24.18
C ASN A 415 10.15 -7.48 23.11
N ALA A 416 10.65 -7.45 21.87
CA ALA A 416 10.32 -8.45 20.87
C ALA A 416 10.94 -9.80 21.24
N ARG A 417 10.30 -10.91 20.85
CA ARG A 417 10.85 -12.26 21.07
C ARG A 417 12.12 -12.49 20.24
N ALA A 418 12.19 -11.84 19.07
CA ALA A 418 13.29 -11.94 18.14
C ALA A 418 13.31 -10.77 17.17
N ASP A 419 14.43 -10.59 16.49
CA ASP A 419 14.59 -9.54 15.49
C ASP A 419 13.78 -9.87 14.23
N ILE A 420 14.05 -11.04 13.64
CA ILE A 420 13.45 -11.47 12.37
C ILE A 420 12.87 -12.90 12.50
N ASP A 421 11.65 -13.08 11.99
CA ASP A 421 10.99 -14.37 11.78
C ASP A 421 10.70 -14.57 10.29
N VAL A 422 11.28 -15.61 9.71
CA VAL A 422 11.13 -15.94 8.28
C VAL A 422 10.05 -16.99 8.01
N ASP A 423 9.08 -17.21 8.91
CA ASP A 423 7.96 -18.16 8.84
C ASP A 423 7.68 -18.80 7.45
N GLY A 424 8.26 -19.98 7.22
CA GLY A 424 8.08 -20.76 5.98
C GLY A 424 8.80 -20.23 4.73
N SER A 425 9.38 -19.03 4.79
CA SER A 425 10.25 -18.48 3.76
C SER A 425 11.52 -19.33 3.58
N ARG A 426 12.03 -19.34 2.34
CA ARG A 426 13.18 -20.13 1.89
C ARG A 426 14.07 -19.24 1.05
N ASP A 427 15.35 -19.59 0.94
CA ASP A 427 16.33 -18.84 0.17
C ASP A 427 16.38 -17.36 0.59
N VAL A 428 16.17 -17.10 1.88
CA VAL A 428 16.31 -15.75 2.45
C VAL A 428 17.79 -15.50 2.64
N VAL A 429 18.28 -14.39 2.07
CA VAL A 429 19.68 -13.99 2.15
C VAL A 429 19.79 -12.81 3.10
N ARG A 430 20.60 -12.97 4.15
CA ARG A 430 20.96 -11.92 5.11
C ARG A 430 22.46 -11.66 5.00
N THR A 431 22.85 -10.40 4.82
CA THR A 431 24.27 -10.01 4.61
C THR A 431 24.88 -9.25 5.79
N ASP A 432 24.08 -8.90 6.79
CA ASP A 432 24.51 -8.06 7.93
C ASP A 432 24.81 -8.85 9.23
N GLY A 433 24.62 -10.18 9.24
CA GLY A 433 25.04 -11.06 10.35
C GLY A 433 24.30 -10.85 11.68
N GLY A 434 23.06 -10.34 11.68
CA GLY A 434 22.28 -10.17 12.91
C GLY A 434 21.69 -11.48 13.49
N GLU A 435 21.17 -11.42 14.72
CA GLU A 435 20.59 -12.60 15.39
C GLU A 435 19.20 -12.93 14.82
N ASP A 436 19.00 -14.17 14.37
CA ASP A 436 17.74 -14.64 13.79
C ASP A 436 17.09 -15.73 14.66
N SER A 437 15.76 -15.68 14.79
CA SER A 437 15.00 -16.79 15.37
C SER A 437 14.15 -17.44 14.28
N GLY A 438 14.71 -18.41 13.54
CA GLY A 438 13.99 -18.90 12.36
C GLY A 438 14.59 -20.08 11.59
N GLY A 439 15.32 -21.00 12.24
CA GLY A 439 15.76 -22.25 11.62
C GLY A 439 16.74 -22.09 10.43
N ASP A 440 17.26 -23.22 9.93
CA ASP A 440 18.32 -23.33 8.89
C ASP A 440 18.00 -22.70 7.51
N ASN A 441 16.97 -21.85 7.39
CA ASN A 441 16.48 -21.30 6.12
C ASN A 441 17.01 -19.88 5.80
N ILE A 442 17.72 -19.25 6.74
CA ILE A 442 18.48 -18.02 6.45
C ILE A 442 19.90 -18.45 6.15
N THR A 443 20.33 -18.19 4.93
CA THR A 443 21.76 -18.30 4.61
C THR A 443 22.40 -16.99 5.03
N ASP A 444 23.00 -16.97 6.21
CA ASP A 444 23.87 -15.88 6.62
C ASP A 444 25.15 -15.98 5.77
N THR A 445 25.15 -15.26 4.65
CA THR A 445 26.37 -15.06 3.90
C THR A 445 27.09 -13.88 4.53
N ALA A 446 27.80 -14.15 5.62
CA ALA A 446 28.64 -13.15 6.28
C ALA A 446 29.47 -12.40 5.22
N MET A 447 29.28 -11.09 5.13
CA MET A 447 30.04 -10.26 4.21
C MET A 447 31.51 -10.30 4.60
N ARG A 448 32.35 -10.59 3.61
CA ARG A 448 33.80 -10.71 3.70
C ARG A 448 34.46 -9.44 3.21
N ASP A 449 35.62 -9.12 3.76
CA ASP A 449 36.35 -7.92 3.40
C ASP A 449 37.28 -8.21 2.22
N LEU A 450 37.22 -7.37 1.19
CA LEU A 450 38.14 -7.40 0.06
C LEU A 450 38.94 -6.10 0.04
N THR A 451 40.25 -6.18 0.23
CA THR A 451 41.15 -5.01 0.20
C THR A 451 42.14 -5.15 -0.95
N ILE A 452 42.34 -4.08 -1.72
CA ILE A 452 43.36 -4.02 -2.77
C ILE A 452 44.38 -2.95 -2.35
N ASN A 453 45.65 -3.34 -2.23
CA ASN A 453 46.73 -2.46 -1.80
C ASN A 453 47.76 -2.29 -2.91
N GLY A 454 48.12 -1.04 -3.23
CA GLY A 454 49.26 -0.75 -4.09
C GLY A 454 50.58 -0.97 -3.35
N THR A 455 51.54 -1.66 -3.98
CA THR A 455 52.82 -2.01 -3.31
C THR A 455 54.04 -1.25 -3.81
N GLY A 456 53.86 -0.21 -4.64
CA GLY A 456 54.94 0.72 -4.99
C GLY A 456 55.05 1.20 -6.44
N THR A 457 54.21 0.70 -7.35
CA THR A 457 54.18 1.18 -8.74
C THR A 457 53.41 2.48 -8.92
N PRO A 458 53.71 3.31 -9.94
CA PRO A 458 52.96 4.53 -10.20
C PRO A 458 51.46 4.30 -10.44
N GLU A 459 51.10 3.14 -10.98
CA GLU A 459 49.73 2.75 -11.30
C GLU A 459 49.62 1.21 -11.39
N ALA A 460 48.59 0.66 -10.76
CA ALA A 460 48.18 -0.74 -10.84
C ALA A 460 46.67 -0.79 -11.09
N THR A 461 46.20 -1.73 -11.92
CA THR A 461 44.76 -1.93 -12.16
C THR A 461 44.34 -3.30 -11.64
N TYR A 462 43.10 -3.45 -11.20
CA TYR A 462 42.57 -4.74 -10.74
C TYR A 462 41.20 -5.03 -11.31
N ARG A 463 40.86 -6.32 -11.29
CA ARG A 463 39.53 -6.86 -11.50
C ARG A 463 39.31 -8.03 -10.54
N VAL A 464 38.26 -7.98 -9.74
CA VAL A 464 37.83 -9.06 -8.85
C VAL A 464 36.39 -9.41 -9.18
N GLU A 465 36.09 -10.69 -9.24
CA GLU A 465 34.76 -11.25 -9.47
C GLU A 465 34.46 -12.26 -8.38
N VAL A 466 33.26 -12.21 -7.82
CA VAL A 466 32.75 -13.10 -6.77
C VAL A 466 31.53 -13.89 -7.29
N ASP A 467 31.14 -14.95 -6.61
CA ASP A 467 29.88 -15.66 -6.92
C ASP A 467 28.67 -15.14 -6.10
N GLY A 468 28.88 -14.20 -5.18
CA GLY A 468 27.84 -13.50 -4.43
C GLY A 468 27.68 -12.02 -4.82
N GLU A 469 27.25 -11.22 -3.86
CA GLU A 469 27.11 -9.77 -4.00
C GLU A 469 28.44 -9.07 -3.71
N LEU A 470 28.67 -7.93 -4.34
CA LEU A 470 29.85 -7.11 -4.14
C LEU A 470 29.44 -5.65 -4.05
N GLU A 471 29.98 -4.93 -3.07
CA GLU A 471 29.70 -3.52 -2.81
C GLU A 471 30.97 -2.74 -2.47
N HIS A 472 30.89 -1.42 -2.63
CA HIS A 472 31.97 -0.49 -2.29
C HIS A 472 32.23 -0.48 -0.77
N GLY A 473 33.50 -0.58 -0.38
CA GLY A 473 33.96 -0.35 0.99
C GLY A 473 34.44 1.09 1.19
N ASP A 474 34.75 1.44 2.44
CA ASP A 474 35.08 2.80 2.90
C ASP A 474 36.24 3.46 2.15
N ASP A 475 37.20 2.67 1.64
CA ASP A 475 38.41 3.18 0.97
C ASP A 475 38.27 3.16 -0.56
N SER A 476 37.17 2.65 -1.12
CA SER A 476 36.96 2.73 -2.56
C SER A 476 36.67 4.17 -3.02
N ASN A 477 37.08 4.50 -4.25
CA ASN A 477 36.95 5.83 -4.82
C ASN A 477 36.17 5.80 -6.16
N PRO A 478 34.83 5.72 -6.12
CA PRO A 478 33.99 5.72 -7.32
C PRO A 478 34.23 6.93 -8.22
N ALA A 479 34.56 8.08 -7.63
CA ALA A 479 34.85 9.32 -8.38
C ALA A 479 36.19 9.28 -9.15
N ALA A 480 37.11 8.41 -8.75
CA ALA A 480 38.42 8.25 -9.38
C ALA A 480 38.49 7.08 -10.37
N GLY A 481 37.40 6.33 -10.56
CA GLY A 481 37.28 5.28 -11.55
C GLY A 481 37.12 3.87 -10.99
N ASP A 482 36.95 3.71 -9.68
CA ASP A 482 36.57 2.42 -9.11
C ASP A 482 35.10 2.14 -9.42
N ALA A 483 34.81 0.93 -9.85
CA ALA A 483 33.48 0.54 -10.30
C ALA A 483 33.12 -0.84 -9.76
N VAL A 484 31.88 -0.95 -9.30
CA VAL A 484 31.20 -2.21 -9.01
C VAL A 484 30.10 -2.39 -10.05
N GLU A 485 30.21 -3.44 -10.88
CA GLU A 485 29.22 -3.82 -11.88
C GLU A 485 28.72 -5.25 -11.60
N GLY A 486 27.66 -5.36 -10.81
CA GLY A 486 27.15 -6.65 -10.33
C GLY A 486 28.18 -7.33 -9.42
N PRO A 487 28.58 -8.59 -9.68
CA PRO A 487 29.54 -9.30 -8.84
C PRO A 487 31.01 -8.95 -9.15
N VAL A 488 31.28 -7.86 -9.89
CA VAL A 488 32.60 -7.51 -10.39
C VAL A 488 33.04 -6.15 -9.86
N ALA A 489 34.18 -6.10 -9.17
CA ALA A 489 34.93 -4.87 -8.88
C ALA A 489 36.04 -4.66 -9.90
N THR A 490 36.21 -3.42 -10.36
CA THR A 490 37.36 -2.97 -11.13
C THR A 490 37.82 -1.60 -10.65
N GLY A 491 39.12 -1.32 -10.73
CA GLY A 491 39.65 -0.03 -10.30
C GLY A 491 41.12 0.17 -10.63
N THR A 492 41.65 1.32 -10.21
CA THR A 492 43.05 1.71 -10.43
C THR A 492 43.65 2.32 -9.18
N ILE A 493 44.67 1.66 -8.63
CA ILE A 493 45.43 2.15 -7.49
C ILE A 493 46.72 2.80 -7.94
N ARG A 494 47.08 3.93 -7.32
CA ARG A 494 48.35 4.61 -7.55
C ARG A 494 49.24 4.53 -6.33
N TRP A 495 50.52 4.21 -6.55
CA TRP A 495 51.55 4.15 -5.52
C TRP A 495 51.22 3.13 -4.42
N THR A 496 50.86 3.63 -3.24
CA THR A 496 50.51 2.86 -2.04
C THR A 496 49.08 3.14 -1.61
N GLY A 497 48.20 3.47 -2.57
CA GLY A 497 46.77 3.61 -2.30
C GLY A 497 46.14 2.27 -1.90
N THR A 498 44.96 2.36 -1.33
CA THR A 498 44.16 1.23 -0.88
C THR A 498 42.74 1.47 -1.36
N ASP A 499 42.12 0.44 -1.94
CA ASP A 499 40.69 0.40 -2.22
C ASP A 499 40.10 -0.77 -1.43
N SER A 500 38.88 -0.62 -0.92
CA SER A 500 38.20 -1.69 -0.19
C SER A 500 36.79 -1.93 -0.72
N TYR A 501 36.34 -3.17 -0.57
CA TYR A 501 35.03 -3.68 -0.97
C TYR A 501 34.54 -4.67 0.06
N ARG A 502 33.23 -4.88 0.12
CA ARG A 502 32.62 -5.97 0.88
C ARG A 502 31.92 -6.90 -0.09
N PHE A 503 31.96 -8.21 0.18
CA PHE A 503 31.36 -9.18 -0.72
C PHE A 503 30.82 -10.41 0.02
N SER A 504 29.82 -11.06 -0.55
CA SER A 504 29.36 -12.38 -0.10
C SER A 504 29.84 -13.48 -1.05
N GLY A 505 29.84 -14.73 -0.56
CA GLY A 505 30.31 -15.89 -1.34
C GLY A 505 31.83 -16.03 -1.40
N ASP A 506 32.32 -16.61 -2.49
CA ASP A 506 33.72 -16.84 -2.78
C ASP A 506 34.23 -15.95 -3.92
N VAL A 507 35.50 -15.54 -3.85
CA VAL A 507 36.18 -14.94 -5.00
C VAL A 507 36.32 -16.02 -6.07
N VAL A 508 35.74 -15.81 -7.25
CA VAL A 508 35.84 -16.74 -8.38
C VAL A 508 36.98 -16.37 -9.31
N ARG A 509 37.32 -15.07 -9.39
CA ARG A 509 38.43 -14.58 -10.21
C ARG A 509 39.03 -13.31 -9.61
N ALA A 510 40.34 -13.24 -9.60
CA ALA A 510 41.04 -12.00 -9.27
C ALA A 510 42.29 -11.83 -10.15
N GLU A 511 42.44 -10.66 -10.74
CA GLU A 511 43.60 -10.30 -11.53
C GLU A 511 44.00 -8.86 -11.25
N ALA A 512 45.32 -8.61 -11.21
CA ALA A 512 45.88 -7.28 -11.10
C ALA A 512 47.02 -7.10 -12.11
N THR A 513 47.15 -5.90 -12.65
CA THR A 513 48.32 -5.48 -13.43
C THR A 513 49.09 -4.44 -12.64
N GLY A 514 50.42 -4.50 -12.66
CA GLY A 514 51.27 -3.67 -11.80
C GLY A 514 51.60 -4.34 -10.46
N GLU A 515 52.10 -3.55 -9.52
CA GLU A 515 52.42 -4.00 -8.15
C GLU A 515 51.23 -3.70 -7.23
N ALA A 516 50.32 -4.69 -7.10
CA ALA A 516 49.18 -4.65 -6.18
C ALA A 516 48.98 -6.01 -5.49
N GLU A 517 48.50 -5.97 -4.25
CA GLU A 517 48.07 -7.14 -3.47
C GLU A 517 46.56 -7.10 -3.31
N ILE A 518 45.90 -8.24 -3.48
CA ILE A 518 44.47 -8.41 -3.19
C ILE A 518 44.38 -9.27 -1.94
N LEU A 519 43.65 -8.79 -0.94
CA LEU A 519 43.47 -9.45 0.35
C LEU A 519 42.00 -9.76 0.55
N VAL A 520 41.71 -10.97 1.02
CA VAL A 520 40.39 -11.41 1.43
C VAL A 520 40.44 -11.71 2.92
N ASP A 521 39.63 -11.01 3.72
CA ASP A 521 39.62 -11.09 5.19
C ASP A 521 41.01 -10.89 5.81
N GLY A 522 41.82 -10.01 5.20
CA GLY A 522 43.19 -9.72 5.60
C GLY A 522 44.24 -10.75 5.15
N GLU A 523 43.85 -11.81 4.44
CA GLU A 523 44.78 -12.80 3.88
C GLU A 523 45.07 -12.53 2.40
N VAL A 524 46.35 -12.54 2.00
CA VAL A 524 46.77 -12.27 0.61
C VAL A 524 46.31 -13.39 -0.33
N LEU A 525 45.55 -13.02 -1.35
CA LEU A 525 45.12 -13.90 -2.44
C LEU A 525 46.20 -13.97 -3.51
N ALA A 526 46.62 -15.18 -3.89
CA ALA A 526 47.66 -15.38 -4.91
C ALA A 526 47.13 -15.06 -6.32
N LEU A 527 47.81 -14.20 -7.07
CA LEU A 527 47.37 -13.72 -8.39
C LEU A 527 48.20 -14.25 -9.57
N PRO A 528 47.60 -14.45 -10.76
CA PRO A 528 46.15 -14.39 -11.02
C PRO A 528 45.43 -15.55 -10.32
N TYR A 529 44.27 -15.25 -9.77
CA TYR A 529 43.40 -16.25 -9.14
C TYR A 529 42.25 -16.59 -10.09
N THR A 530 41.98 -17.88 -10.23
CA THR A 530 40.76 -18.38 -10.85
C THR A 530 40.38 -19.62 -10.07
N LEU A 531 39.15 -19.67 -9.57
CA LEU A 531 38.62 -20.86 -8.95
C LEU A 531 38.45 -21.91 -10.06
N ASP A 532 39.40 -22.85 -10.16
CA ASP A 532 39.28 -23.97 -11.10
C ASP A 532 37.97 -24.72 -10.80
N GLU A 533 37.13 -24.89 -11.83
CA GLU A 533 35.90 -25.69 -11.74
C GLU A 533 36.23 -27.00 -11.02
N ARG A 534 35.64 -27.21 -9.83
CA ARG A 534 35.88 -28.40 -9.00
C ARG A 534 35.82 -29.66 -9.90
N PRO A 535 36.90 -30.46 -10.01
CA PRO A 535 36.76 -31.81 -10.52
C PRO A 535 35.83 -32.55 -9.57
N GLY A 536 34.73 -33.10 -10.08
CA GLY A 536 33.84 -33.98 -9.31
C GLY A 536 34.66 -35.04 -8.60
N GLY A 537 34.69 -34.96 -7.26
CA GLY A 537 35.41 -35.89 -6.39
C GLY A 537 34.48 -37.01 -5.96
N ASP A 538 34.81 -38.20 -6.42
CA ASP A 538 34.14 -39.48 -6.22
C ASP A 538 33.92 -39.84 -4.74
N GLU A 539 32.83 -40.56 -4.53
CA GLU A 539 32.54 -41.42 -3.40
C GLU A 539 33.72 -42.36 -3.13
N ASP A 540 34.23 -42.39 -1.90
CA ASP A 540 35.00 -43.55 -1.43
C ASP A 540 34.72 -43.81 0.06
N GLY A 541 34.29 -45.05 0.30
CA GLY A 541 33.93 -45.57 1.60
C GLY A 541 35.12 -46.06 2.43
N GLY A 542 34.80 -46.35 3.69
CA GLY A 542 35.63 -47.05 4.66
C GLY A 542 34.87 -46.98 5.98
N ASP A 543 34.09 -48.00 6.37
CA ASP A 543 34.54 -49.31 6.85
C ASP A 543 35.79 -49.25 7.72
N SER A 544 35.56 -49.14 9.02
CA SER A 544 36.43 -49.76 10.03
C SER A 544 35.59 -50.09 11.25
N GLY A 545 35.32 -51.38 11.39
CA GLY A 545 34.72 -51.95 12.58
C GLY A 545 35.59 -51.86 13.83
N ASP A 546 34.86 -51.92 14.94
CA ASP A 546 34.85 -53.05 15.86
C ASP A 546 35.51 -52.92 17.25
N GLU A 547 34.75 -53.51 18.17
CA GLU A 547 35.07 -54.09 19.47
C GLU A 547 35.06 -53.26 20.78
N SER A 548 34.00 -53.56 21.54
CA SER A 548 33.98 -54.05 22.94
C SER A 548 33.23 -53.12 23.90
N GLY A 549 32.20 -53.51 24.64
CA GLY A 549 31.57 -54.81 24.90
C GLY A 549 30.93 -54.70 26.28
N ASN A 550 29.67 -55.10 26.45
CA ASN A 550 29.25 -55.79 27.68
C ASN A 550 27.90 -56.48 27.51
N ASP A 551 27.90 -57.72 27.95
CA ASP A 551 26.91 -58.76 27.73
C ASP A 551 25.86 -58.83 28.85
N GLY A 552 24.70 -59.39 28.50
CA GLY A 552 23.68 -59.92 29.41
C GLY A 552 22.31 -59.80 28.75
N GLY A 553 21.79 -60.79 28.01
CA GLY A 553 21.82 -62.23 28.25
C GLY A 553 20.39 -62.66 28.60
N GLY A 554 19.69 -63.29 27.67
CA GLY A 554 18.32 -63.77 27.88
C GLY A 554 17.70 -64.38 26.63
N ASP A 555 17.82 -65.71 26.54
CA ASP A 555 17.26 -66.59 25.52
C ASP A 555 15.78 -66.36 25.21
N SER A 556 15.39 -66.47 23.94
CA SER A 556 14.43 -67.51 23.45
C SER A 556 14.16 -67.34 21.96
N ALA A 557 14.21 -68.47 21.25
CA ALA A 557 13.83 -68.60 19.86
C ALA A 557 12.29 -68.63 19.71
N ASP A 558 11.76 -67.88 18.76
CA ASP A 558 10.87 -68.38 17.70
C ASP A 558 10.60 -67.28 16.66
N GLY A 559 10.34 -67.70 15.43
CA GLY A 559 9.96 -66.79 14.35
C GLY A 559 8.50 -66.42 14.48
N SER A 560 8.20 -65.13 14.36
CA SER A 560 6.84 -64.62 14.15
C SER A 560 6.81 -63.77 12.88
N ASP A 561 5.86 -64.16 12.05
CA ASP A 561 5.48 -63.63 10.76
C ASP A 561 4.49 -62.48 11.05
N ASP A 562 4.95 -61.24 11.02
CA ASP A 562 4.10 -60.06 11.27
C ASP A 562 3.37 -59.68 9.98
N GLY A 563 2.34 -60.46 9.66
CA GLY A 563 1.27 -60.07 8.74
C GLY A 563 0.49 -58.90 9.33
N GLY A 564 0.96 -57.68 9.05
CA GLY A 564 0.24 -56.44 9.33
C GLY A 564 -1.12 -56.43 8.66
N ASP A 565 -2.16 -56.27 9.48
CA ASP A 565 -3.57 -56.35 9.14
C ASP A 565 -3.99 -55.20 8.21
N SER A 566 -3.93 -55.43 6.90
CA SER A 566 -4.41 -54.51 5.85
C SER A 566 -5.92 -54.28 5.87
N SER A 567 -6.69 -54.91 6.77
CA SER A 567 -8.14 -54.72 6.86
C SER A 567 -8.51 -53.40 7.54
N ALA A 568 -7.72 -52.94 8.52
CA ALA A 568 -7.99 -51.70 9.25
C ALA A 568 -7.79 -50.44 8.37
N GLU A 569 -6.77 -50.44 7.51
CA GLU A 569 -6.57 -49.34 6.54
C GLU A 569 -7.64 -49.34 5.44
N LEU A 570 -8.11 -50.51 5.01
CA LEU A 570 -9.20 -50.63 4.04
C LEU A 570 -10.55 -50.17 4.61
N GLU A 571 -10.84 -50.45 5.88
CA GLU A 571 -12.05 -49.93 6.55
C GLU A 571 -12.01 -48.42 6.74
N ALA A 572 -10.84 -47.85 7.06
CA ALA A 572 -10.67 -46.39 7.16
C ALA A 572 -10.87 -45.69 5.81
N LEU A 573 -10.32 -46.24 4.73
CA LEU A 573 -10.51 -45.75 3.36
C LEU A 573 -11.98 -45.86 2.90
N ALA A 574 -12.67 -46.96 3.23
CA ALA A 574 -14.08 -47.12 2.92
C ALA A 574 -14.96 -46.07 3.63
N GLY A 575 -14.61 -45.69 4.87
CA GLY A 575 -15.27 -44.61 5.60
C GLY A 575 -15.10 -43.25 4.92
N GLN A 576 -13.89 -42.90 4.48
CA GLN A 576 -13.62 -41.64 3.78
C GLN A 576 -14.36 -41.55 2.44
N VAL A 577 -14.44 -42.66 1.68
CA VAL A 577 -15.19 -42.71 0.43
C VAL A 577 -16.69 -42.54 0.66
N ALA A 578 -17.23 -43.09 1.75
CA ALA A 578 -18.65 -42.92 2.10
C ALA A 578 -18.97 -41.46 2.46
N THR A 579 -18.09 -40.77 3.19
CA THR A 579 -18.25 -39.34 3.52
C THR A 579 -18.21 -38.47 2.25
N LEU A 580 -17.21 -38.67 1.38
CA LEU A 580 -17.10 -37.95 0.11
C LEU A 580 -18.33 -38.18 -0.80
N THR A 581 -18.88 -39.39 -0.81
CA THR A 581 -20.07 -39.71 -1.59
C THR A 581 -21.31 -38.96 -1.05
N ALA A 582 -21.43 -38.81 0.27
CA ALA A 582 -22.51 -38.05 0.89
C ALA A 582 -22.39 -36.54 0.61
N ASP A 583 -21.16 -36.00 0.64
CA ASP A 583 -20.91 -34.58 0.35
C ASP A 583 -21.20 -34.23 -1.11
N VAL A 584 -20.89 -35.14 -2.05
CA VAL A 584 -21.25 -34.97 -3.47
C VAL A 584 -22.76 -35.00 -3.67
N ALA A 585 -23.48 -35.91 -2.99
CA ALA A 585 -24.94 -35.95 -3.06
C ALA A 585 -25.59 -34.68 -2.49
N SER A 586 -25.03 -34.12 -1.41
CA SER A 586 -25.49 -32.84 -0.84
C SER A 586 -25.23 -31.66 -1.78
N HIS A 587 -24.12 -31.64 -2.52
CA HIS A 587 -23.85 -30.60 -3.51
C HIS A 587 -24.78 -30.70 -4.72
N ASP A 588 -25.10 -31.91 -5.20
CA ASP A 588 -26.07 -32.11 -6.28
C ASP A 588 -27.48 -31.60 -5.89
N GLU A 589 -27.88 -31.79 -4.64
CA GLU A 589 -29.15 -31.26 -4.11
C GLU A 589 -29.13 -29.71 -4.09
N GLN A 590 -28.05 -29.10 -3.61
CA GLN A 590 -27.88 -27.63 -3.61
C GLN A 590 -27.82 -27.04 -5.03
N LEU A 591 -27.19 -27.73 -5.97
CA LEU A 591 -27.16 -27.34 -7.38
C LEU A 591 -28.57 -27.38 -8.00
N SER A 592 -29.35 -28.43 -7.70
CA SER A 592 -30.74 -28.51 -8.17
C SER A 592 -31.62 -27.40 -7.58
N GLU A 593 -31.41 -26.99 -6.33
CA GLU A 593 -32.10 -25.84 -5.72
C GLU A 593 -31.71 -24.52 -6.39
N HIS A 594 -30.43 -24.35 -6.70
CA HIS A 594 -29.92 -23.17 -7.41
C HIS A 594 -30.46 -23.07 -8.84
N GLU A 595 -30.53 -24.18 -9.58
CA GLU A 595 -31.12 -24.22 -10.92
C GLU A 595 -32.61 -23.88 -10.90
N ALA A 596 -33.35 -24.35 -9.89
CA ALA A 596 -34.76 -23.99 -9.70
C ALA A 596 -34.94 -22.49 -9.37
N ALA A 597 -34.05 -21.91 -8.56
CA ALA A 597 -34.05 -20.48 -8.27
C ALA A 597 -33.75 -19.62 -9.52
N LEU A 598 -32.83 -20.07 -10.37
CA LEU A 598 -32.52 -19.40 -11.64
C LEU A 598 -33.69 -19.47 -12.64
N GLY A 599 -34.41 -20.59 -12.69
CA GLY A 599 -35.64 -20.71 -13.49
C GLY A 599 -36.70 -19.68 -13.09
N ASN A 600 -36.92 -19.49 -11.78
CA ASN A 600 -37.87 -18.49 -11.26
C ASN A 600 -37.42 -17.05 -11.55
N HIS A 601 -36.12 -16.79 -11.62
CA HIS A 601 -35.59 -15.47 -12.02
C HIS A 601 -35.78 -15.18 -13.51
N SER A 602 -35.67 -16.19 -14.37
CA SER A 602 -35.97 -16.06 -15.81
C SER A 602 -37.44 -15.68 -16.04
N GLU A 603 -38.38 -16.32 -15.35
CA GLU A 603 -39.81 -15.99 -15.47
C GLU A 603 -40.11 -14.56 -15.00
N ARG A 604 -39.45 -14.08 -13.95
CA ARG A 604 -39.58 -12.68 -13.48
C ARG A 604 -38.99 -11.67 -14.46
N LEU A 605 -37.94 -12.02 -15.20
CA LEU A 605 -37.39 -11.17 -16.25
C LEU A 605 -38.35 -11.06 -17.45
N ASP A 606 -38.96 -12.16 -17.86
CA ASP A 606 -39.99 -12.17 -18.91
C ASP A 606 -41.21 -11.32 -18.54
N GLU A 607 -41.63 -11.34 -17.26
CA GLU A 607 -42.69 -10.45 -16.75
C GLU A 607 -42.29 -8.97 -16.81
N VAL A 608 -41.06 -8.63 -16.44
CA VAL A 608 -40.55 -7.25 -16.48
C VAL A 608 -40.42 -6.73 -17.92
N GLU A 609 -39.98 -7.56 -18.87
CA GLU A 609 -39.92 -7.19 -20.29
C GLU A 609 -41.32 -6.98 -20.89
N SER A 610 -42.29 -7.82 -20.51
CA SER A 610 -43.69 -7.69 -20.88
C SER A 610 -44.32 -6.39 -20.37
N ASP A 611 -44.07 -6.02 -19.11
CA ASP A 611 -44.58 -4.79 -18.52
C ASP A 611 -43.89 -3.53 -19.08
N THR A 612 -42.60 -3.62 -19.41
CA THR A 612 -41.86 -2.56 -20.10
C THR A 612 -42.44 -2.29 -21.49
N SER A 613 -42.75 -3.36 -22.23
CA SER A 613 -43.39 -3.27 -23.55
C SER A 613 -44.79 -2.65 -23.48
N ARG A 614 -45.58 -2.98 -22.43
CA ARG A 614 -46.89 -2.36 -22.18
C ARG A 614 -46.79 -0.87 -21.87
N LEU A 615 -45.81 -0.46 -21.05
CA LEU A 615 -45.57 0.94 -20.72
C LEU A 615 -45.18 1.76 -21.96
N GLN A 616 -44.35 1.19 -22.84
CA GLN A 616 -43.96 1.85 -24.09
C GLN A 616 -45.14 2.05 -25.03
N ALA A 617 -45.99 1.02 -25.21
CA ALA A 617 -47.22 1.14 -26.00
C ALA A 617 -48.22 2.18 -25.42
N LEU A 618 -48.26 2.33 -24.10
CA LEU A 618 -49.05 3.37 -23.42
C LEU A 618 -48.49 4.77 -23.68
N ARG A 619 -47.17 4.95 -23.62
CA ARG A 619 -46.50 6.21 -23.95
C ARG A 619 -46.76 6.65 -25.38
N GLU A 620 -46.68 5.73 -26.35
CA GLU A 620 -46.95 6.02 -27.75
C GLU A 620 -48.41 6.42 -27.99
N LYS A 621 -49.37 5.74 -27.33
CA LYS A 621 -50.78 6.14 -27.36
C LYS A 621 -51.02 7.53 -26.78
N LEU A 622 -50.39 7.84 -25.64
CA LEU A 622 -50.46 9.16 -25.01
C LEU A 622 -49.86 10.25 -25.91
N ALA A 623 -48.70 10.02 -26.51
CA ALA A 623 -48.09 10.96 -27.45
C ALA A 623 -49.00 11.24 -28.65
N GLY A 624 -49.70 10.22 -29.18
CA GLY A 624 -50.68 10.39 -30.25
C GLY A 624 -51.90 11.22 -29.87
N VAL A 625 -52.31 11.22 -28.59
CA VAL A 625 -53.41 12.05 -28.09
C VAL A 625 -53.00 13.53 -28.03
N PHE A 626 -51.79 13.83 -27.58
CA PHE A 626 -51.29 15.22 -27.47
C PHE A 626 -50.96 15.88 -28.81
N THR A 627 -50.80 15.11 -29.90
CA THR A 627 -50.58 15.66 -31.25
C THR A 627 -51.86 15.93 -32.05
N ARG A 628 -53.05 15.69 -31.47
CA ARG A 628 -54.36 15.87 -32.14
C ARG A 628 -55.21 17.03 -31.60
N GLU A 629 -54.69 17.77 -30.63
CA GLU A 629 -55.15 19.12 -30.28
C GLU A 629 -54.22 20.15 -30.91
#